data_AF-A0A920VI13-F1
#
_entry.id   AF-A0A920VI13-F1
#
_cell.length_a   1.000
_cell.length_b   1.000
_cell.length_c   1.000
_cell.angle_alpha   90.00
_cell.angle_beta   90.00
_cell.angle_gamma   90.00
#
_symmetry.space_group_name_H-M   'P 1'
#
loop_
_entity.id
_entity.type
_entity.pdbx_description
1 polymer ?
#
loop_
_entity_poly.entity_id
_entity_poly.type
_entity_poly.pdbx_seq_one_letter_code
_entity_poly.pdbx_strand_id
1 'polypeptide(L)'
;MQRLSSRRVPTDQVPVLFEAPVAASLLSHLVSAISGSALYRKASFFLDQLEQPVFPDWVRVHEQPLLPRAIGSAAFDGEGGLDTDTGYRQ
;
A
#
# COMPACT_ATOMS: atom_id res chain seq x y z
N MET A 1 7.82 -24.93 -3.33
CA MET A 1 8.51 -26.02 -2.59
C MET A 1 9.85 -25.51 -2.06
N GLN A 2 9.90 -24.87 -0.88
CA GLN A 2 11.17 -24.52 -0.20
C GLN A 2 10.97 -24.38 1.33
N ARG A 3 10.23 -25.30 1.97
CA ARG A 3 10.12 -25.34 3.45
C ARG A 3 10.66 -26.67 3.97
N LEU A 4 11.92 -26.96 3.68
CA LEU A 4 12.62 -28.06 4.35
C LEU A 4 13.20 -27.53 5.68
N SER A 5 12.85 -28.18 6.78
CA SER A 5 13.45 -27.94 8.11
C SER A 5 13.25 -26.54 8.71
N SER A 6 12.04 -25.97 8.62
CA SER A 6 11.69 -24.77 9.38
C SER A 6 11.84 -25.01 10.88
N ARG A 7 12.66 -24.20 11.56
CA ARG A 7 12.87 -24.26 13.01
C ARG A 7 12.26 -23.04 13.69
N ARG A 8 11.85 -23.21 14.95
CA ARG A 8 11.43 -22.09 15.79
C ARG A 8 12.65 -21.22 16.11
N VAL A 9 12.53 -19.92 15.88
CA VAL A 9 13.53 -18.92 16.24
C VAL A 9 13.19 -18.39 17.64
N PRO A 10 14.18 -18.10 18.51
CA PRO A 10 13.93 -17.41 19.79
C PRO A 10 13.29 -16.03 19.56
N THR A 11 12.56 -15.53 20.56
CA THR A 11 11.99 -14.16 20.51
C THR A 11 13.12 -13.15 20.60
N ASP A 12 13.34 -12.39 19.53
CA ASP A 12 14.39 -11.37 19.45
C ASP A 12 14.00 -10.28 18.43
N GLN A 13 14.66 -9.12 18.49
CA GLN A 13 14.54 -8.07 17.49
C GLN A 13 15.59 -8.29 16.40
N VAL A 14 15.15 -8.64 15.20
CA VAL A 14 16.03 -8.96 14.06
C VAL A 14 15.53 -8.27 12.80
N PRO A 15 16.42 -7.96 11.83
CA PRO A 15 15.98 -7.47 10.53
C PRO A 15 15.12 -8.53 9.82
N VAL A 16 13.97 -8.10 9.28
CA VAL A 16 13.04 -8.95 8.53
C VAL A 16 13.02 -8.52 7.07
N LEU A 17 13.29 -9.45 6.17
CA LEU A 17 13.14 -9.26 4.74
C LEU A 17 11.78 -9.80 4.28
N PHE A 18 10.95 -8.93 3.71
CA PHE A 18 9.70 -9.33 3.07
C PHE A 18 9.93 -9.58 1.58
N GLU A 19 9.57 -10.76 1.10
CA GLU A 19 9.55 -11.02 -0.34
C GLU A 19 8.49 -10.15 -1.03
N ALA A 20 8.72 -9.79 -2.30
CA ALA A 20 7.86 -8.89 -3.07
C ALA A 20 6.34 -9.14 -2.96
N PRO A 21 5.82 -10.38 -3.13
CA PRO A 21 4.37 -10.61 -3.01
C PRO A 21 3.84 -10.42 -1.59
N VAL A 22 4.66 -10.65 -0.56
CA VAL A 22 4.30 -10.41 0.84
C VAL A 22 4.37 -8.91 1.15
N ALA A 23 5.38 -8.20 0.66
CA ALA A 23 5.50 -6.76 0.81
C ALA A 23 4.30 -6.01 0.20
N ALA A 24 3.79 -6.48 -0.95
CA ALA A 24 2.58 -5.92 -1.56
C ALA A 24 1.34 -6.01 -0.63
N SER A 25 1.26 -7.04 0.21
CA SER A 25 0.17 -7.16 1.18
C SER A 25 0.24 -6.08 2.26
N LEU A 26 1.43 -5.64 2.68
CA LEU A 26 1.59 -4.54 3.64
C LEU A 26 1.06 -3.22 3.05
N LEU A 27 1.34 -2.97 1.77
CA LEU A 27 0.80 -1.81 1.06
C LEU A 27 -0.72 -1.87 0.91
N SER A 28 -1.29 -3.05 0.69
CA SER A 28 -2.75 -3.23 0.64
C SER A 28 -3.44 -2.86 1.97
N HIS A 29 -2.81 -3.19 3.11
CA HIS A 29 -3.31 -2.75 4.43
C HIS A 29 -3.26 -1.23 4.59
N LEU A 30 -2.19 -0.59 4.10
CA LEU A 30 -2.10 0.88 4.08
C LEU A 30 -3.26 1.49 3.29
N VAL A 31 -3.46 1.06 2.03
CA VAL A 31 -4.53 1.55 1.15
C VAL A 31 -5.91 1.39 1.81
N SER A 32 -6.14 0.24 2.45
CA SER A 32 -7.38 -0.02 3.17
C SER A 32 -7.60 0.97 4.33
N ALA A 33 -6.55 1.27 5.09
CA ALA A 33 -6.61 2.18 6.22
C ALA A 33 -6.80 3.66 5.80
N ILE A 34 -6.21 4.09 4.68
CA ILE A 34 -6.37 5.46 4.18
C ILE A 34 -7.62 5.64 3.30
N SER A 35 -8.37 4.56 3.04
CA SER A 35 -9.59 4.64 2.23
C SER A 35 -10.62 5.59 2.86
N GLY A 36 -11.33 6.35 2.01
CA GLY A 36 -12.37 7.27 2.46
C GLY A 36 -13.43 6.59 3.33
N SER A 37 -13.75 5.33 3.04
CA SER A 37 -14.69 4.54 3.84
C SER A 37 -14.18 4.24 5.26
N ALA A 38 -12.87 3.95 5.41
CA ALA A 38 -12.25 3.67 6.70
C ALA A 38 -12.09 4.96 7.53
N LEU A 39 -11.67 6.05 6.90
CA LEU A 39 -11.58 7.37 7.53
C LEU A 39 -12.95 7.88 7.96
N TYR A 40 -13.95 7.81 7.09
CA TYR A 40 -15.33 8.23 7.37
C TYR A 40 -15.95 7.50 8.57
N ARG A 41 -15.73 6.17 8.66
CA ARG A 41 -16.22 5.35 9.78
C ARG A 41 -15.36 5.42 11.04
N LYS A 42 -14.30 6.24 11.06
CA LYS A 42 -13.31 6.28 12.14
C LYS A 42 -12.70 4.90 12.46
N ALA A 43 -12.55 4.07 11.44
CA ALA A 43 -12.01 2.71 11.52
C ALA A 43 -10.55 2.64 11.04
N SER A 44 -9.84 3.76 11.07
CA SER A 44 -8.46 3.89 10.61
C SER A 44 -7.56 4.42 11.72
N PHE A 45 -6.32 3.97 11.72
CA PHE A 45 -5.27 4.53 12.58
C PHE A 45 -4.66 5.83 12.02
N PHE A 46 -5.03 6.25 10.80
CA PHE A 46 -4.61 7.50 10.17
C PHE A 46 -5.59 8.66 10.35
N LEU A 47 -6.52 8.56 11.30
CA LEU A 47 -7.36 9.69 11.66
C LEU A 47 -6.48 10.85 12.11
N ASP A 48 -6.67 12.02 11.50
CA ASP A 48 -5.93 13.25 11.77
C ASP A 48 -4.41 13.17 11.49
N GLN A 49 -3.97 12.20 10.67
CA GLN A 49 -2.56 12.04 10.27
C GLN A 49 -2.25 12.60 8.87
N LEU A 50 -3.11 13.48 8.35
CA LEU A 50 -2.89 14.11 7.05
C LEU A 50 -1.58 14.92 7.09
N GLU A 51 -0.80 14.85 6.01
CA GLU A 51 0.50 15.53 5.84
C GLU A 51 1.66 15.04 6.71
N GLN A 52 1.46 13.99 7.53
CA GLN A 52 2.55 13.40 8.29
C GLN A 52 3.29 12.32 7.47
N PRO A 53 4.64 12.34 7.43
CA PRO A 53 5.39 11.31 6.74
C PRO A 53 5.25 9.97 7.47
N VAL A 54 4.66 8.99 6.79
CA VAL A 54 4.44 7.62 7.31
C VAL A 54 5.50 6.62 6.84
N PHE A 55 6.28 7.01 5.84
CA PHE A 55 7.37 6.24 5.28
C PHE A 55 8.69 7.02 5.36
N PRO A 56 9.85 6.33 5.35
CA PRO A 56 11.14 6.98 5.14
C PRO A 56 11.22 7.71 3.80
N ASP A 57 12.04 8.76 3.71
CA ASP A 57 12.17 9.63 2.52
C ASP A 57 12.57 8.90 1.22
N TRP A 58 13.16 7.71 1.34
CA TRP A 58 13.58 6.87 0.21
C TRP A 58 12.46 5.95 -0.32
N VAL A 59 11.31 5.89 0.34
CA VAL A 59 10.14 5.14 -0.12
C VAL A 59 9.15 6.10 -0.76
N ARG A 60 8.79 5.83 -2.02
CA ARG A 60 7.75 6.56 -2.73
C ARG A 60 6.70 5.60 -3.26
N VAL A 61 5.44 5.98 -3.09
CA VAL A 61 4.29 5.24 -3.59
C VAL A 61 3.56 6.15 -4.57
N HIS A 62 3.39 5.67 -5.80
CA HIS A 62 2.72 6.40 -6.87
C HIS A 62 1.51 5.61 -7.34
N GLU A 63 0.40 6.31 -7.55
CA GLU A 63 -0.80 5.75 -8.14
C GLU A 63 -0.84 6.08 -9.63
N GLN A 64 -0.93 5.06 -10.48
CA GLN A 64 -0.85 5.19 -11.94
C GLN A 64 -2.05 4.48 -12.61
N PRO A 65 -3.27 5.05 -12.49
CA PRO A 65 -4.49 4.36 -12.92
C PRO A 65 -4.57 4.25 -14.45
N LEU A 66 -3.87 5.12 -15.18
CA LEU A 66 -3.91 5.19 -16.65
C LEU A 66 -2.78 4.41 -17.35
N LEU A 67 -2.04 3.57 -16.62
CA LEU A 67 -0.92 2.80 -17.19
C LEU A 67 -1.44 1.80 -18.25
N PRO A 68 -0.98 1.86 -19.51
CA PRO A 68 -1.55 1.03 -20.57
C PRO A 68 -1.38 -0.46 -20.29
N ARG A 69 -2.50 -1.20 -20.32
CA ARG A 69 -2.57 -2.67 -20.14
C ARG A 69 -2.08 -3.18 -18.78
N ALA A 70 -1.94 -2.31 -17.78
CA ALA A 70 -1.62 -2.75 -16.44
C ALA A 70 -2.87 -3.32 -15.75
N ILE A 71 -2.63 -4.26 -14.83
CA ILE A 71 -3.69 -4.87 -14.02
C ILE A 71 -4.20 -3.80 -13.06
N GLY A 72 -5.51 -3.57 -13.05
CA GLY A 72 -6.15 -2.56 -12.19
C GLY A 72 -6.20 -1.15 -12.78
N SER A 73 -5.72 -0.96 -14.02
CA SER A 73 -5.86 0.33 -14.71
C SER A 73 -7.30 0.57 -15.16
N ALA A 74 -7.84 1.73 -14.78
CA ALA A 74 -9.17 2.19 -15.12
C ALA A 74 -9.13 3.70 -15.39
N ALA A 75 -10.01 4.17 -16.29
CA ALA A 75 -10.17 5.59 -16.56
C ALA A 75 -11.24 6.25 -15.66
N PHE A 76 -12.04 5.41 -14.99
CA PHE A 76 -13.12 5.84 -14.11
C PHE A 76 -13.13 4.95 -12.87
N ASP A 77 -13.42 5.56 -11.71
CA ASP A 77 -13.63 4.86 -10.45
C ASP A 77 -14.98 4.10 -10.44
N GLY A 78 -15.25 3.37 -9.35
CA GLY A 78 -16.49 2.61 -9.18
C GLY A 78 -17.77 3.46 -9.05
N GLU A 79 -17.65 4.78 -8.93
CA GLU A 79 -18.75 5.75 -8.83
C GLU A 79 -18.86 6.66 -10.07
N GLY A 80 -17.98 6.49 -11.06
CA GLY A 80 -17.96 7.26 -12.31
C GLY A 80 -17.11 8.52 -12.28
N GLY A 81 -16.31 8.75 -11.23
CA GLY A 81 -15.29 9.79 -11.16
C GLY A 81 -14.11 9.48 -12.09
N LEU A 82 -13.49 10.50 -12.65
CA LEU A 82 -12.34 10.35 -13.55
C LEU A 82 -11.06 10.07 -12.76
N ASP A 83 -10.40 8.97 -13.06
CA ASP A 83 -9.10 8.64 -12.46
C ASP A 83 -7.99 9.49 -13.10
N THR A 84 -7.14 10.06 -12.25
CA THR A 84 -6.03 10.93 -12.68
C THR A 84 -4.71 10.40 -12.15
N ASP A 85 -3.63 10.56 -12.93
CA ASP A 85 -2.30 10.18 -12.47
C ASP A 85 -1.80 11.20 -11.44
N THR A 86 -1.51 10.72 -10.24
CA THR A 86 -1.06 11.55 -9.12
C THR A 86 0.45 11.84 -9.19
N GLY A 87 1.20 11.20 -10.11
CA GLY A 87 2.67 11.20 -10.09
C GLY A 87 3.40 11.77 -11.31
N TYR A 88 2.71 12.13 -12.40
CA TYR A 88 3.36 12.51 -13.67
C TYR A 88 3.26 14.02 -13.97
N ARG A 89 3.91 14.84 -13.15
CA ARG A 89 4.39 16.15 -13.58
C ARG A 89 5.91 16.14 -13.45
N GLN A 90 6.61 16.32 -14.58
CA GLN A 90 8.00 16.74 -14.57
C GLN A 90 8.13 18.10 -13.89
#